data_AF-A0A932J9T9-F1
#
_entry.id   AF-A0A932J9T9-F1
#
_cell.length_a   1.000
_cell.length_b   1.000
_cell.length_c   1.000
_cell.angle_alpha   90.00
_cell.angle_beta   90.00
_cell.angle_gamma   90.00
#
_symmetry.space_group_name_H-M   'P 1'
#
loop_
_entity.id
_entity.type
_entity.pdbx_description
1 polymer ?
#
loop_
_entity_poly.entity_id
_entity_poly.type
_entity_poly.pdbx_seq_one_letter_code
_entity_poly.pdbx_strand_id
1 'polypeptide(L)'
;MERQFAEISLSPGKGYEISQHSSDLTSTELQHLWEKALPQGNGWPSYIGMESLKCFRLSDNKIAVSQARVTNQEDEFGRRGIFRARVDIFTSVSGYIEKLTKAYTQILSSARLRESALHQPSVFGVIEQVLSNRQVILASPFINRENWRYMEAIILKAILSLPTQICPLVSLTTFALSPYRESFVVALPMSIAKDLKKPFITVGGHI
;
A
#
# COMPACT_ATOMS: atom_id res chain seq x y z
N MET A 1 16.76 15.52 7.95
CA MET A 1 16.55 14.11 7.54
C MET A 1 16.87 14.00 6.07
N GLU A 2 17.93 13.27 5.72
CA GLU A 2 18.15 12.89 4.32
C GLU A 2 17.08 11.87 3.93
N ARG A 3 16.23 12.27 2.99
CA ARG A 3 15.18 11.42 2.43
C ARG A 3 15.66 10.98 1.07
N GLN A 4 15.98 9.70 0.95
CA GLN A 4 16.22 9.07 -0.34
C GLN A 4 14.88 8.87 -1.06
N PHE A 5 14.92 8.82 -2.38
CA PHE A 5 13.74 8.53 -3.18
C PHE A 5 14.10 7.70 -4.41
N ALA A 6 13.08 7.05 -4.96
CA ALA A 6 13.11 6.48 -6.30
C ALA A 6 11.76 6.70 -6.98
N GLU A 7 11.77 6.64 -8.30
CA GLU A 7 10.59 6.72 -9.13
C GLU A 7 10.59 5.58 -10.11
N ILE A 8 9.45 4.89 -10.19
CA ILE A 8 9.21 3.86 -11.19
C ILE A 8 8.13 4.36 -12.12
N SER A 9 8.41 4.37 -13.42
CA SER A 9 7.48 4.80 -14.45
C SER A 9 7.41 3.81 -15.60
N LEU A 10 6.26 3.76 -16.27
CA LEU A 10 6.09 3.00 -17.50
C LEU A 10 6.75 3.77 -18.65
N SER A 11 7.69 3.12 -19.34
CA SER A 11 8.39 3.66 -20.50
C SER A 11 7.92 2.99 -21.79
N PRO A 12 7.57 3.79 -22.83
CA PRO A 12 7.10 3.26 -24.10
C PRO A 12 8.06 2.24 -24.72
N GLY A 13 7.54 1.08 -25.07
CA GLY A 13 8.22 -0.04 -25.73
C GLY A 13 9.12 -0.87 -24.83
N LYS A 14 9.32 -0.47 -23.56
CA LYS A 14 10.30 -1.09 -22.64
C LYS A 14 9.68 -1.68 -21.38
N GLY A 15 8.45 -1.31 -21.05
CA GLY A 15 7.82 -1.65 -19.78
C GLY A 15 8.19 -0.65 -18.69
N TYR A 16 8.07 -1.03 -17.42
CA TYR A 16 8.45 -0.10 -16.36
C TYR A 16 9.99 0.13 -16.38
N GLU A 17 10.46 1.21 -15.76
CA GLU A 17 11.86 1.38 -15.38
C GLU A 17 11.96 2.24 -14.13
N ILE A 18 13.12 2.23 -13.47
CA ILE A 18 13.44 3.23 -12.44
C ILE A 18 13.92 4.48 -13.18
N SER A 19 13.06 5.49 -13.30
CA SER A 19 13.33 6.69 -14.08
C SER A 19 14.19 7.72 -13.34
N GLN A 20 14.09 7.76 -12.02
CA GLN A 20 14.85 8.66 -11.16
C GLN A 20 15.11 8.01 -9.81
N HIS A 21 16.28 8.24 -9.22
CA HIS A 21 16.57 7.80 -7.87
C HIS A 21 17.72 8.59 -7.23
N SER A 22 17.82 8.52 -5.90
CA SER A 22 18.99 9.01 -5.17
C SER A 22 20.25 8.23 -5.56
N SER A 23 21.38 8.92 -5.72
CA SER A 23 22.64 8.36 -6.24
C SER A 23 23.32 7.34 -5.33
N ASP A 24 22.91 7.29 -4.06
CA ASP A 24 23.49 6.46 -3.01
C ASP A 24 22.71 5.14 -2.79
N LEU A 25 21.74 4.82 -3.64
CA LEU A 25 21.08 3.52 -3.66
C LEU A 25 21.96 2.46 -4.33
N THR A 26 22.12 1.32 -3.66
CA THR A 26 22.86 0.18 -4.21
C THR A 26 22.08 -0.54 -5.31
N SER A 27 22.78 -1.28 -6.18
CA SER A 27 22.12 -2.08 -7.22
C SER A 27 21.12 -3.10 -6.67
N THR A 28 21.41 -3.69 -5.51
CA THR A 28 20.49 -4.60 -4.81
C THR A 28 19.23 -3.88 -4.32
N GLU A 29 19.36 -2.67 -3.78
CA GLU A 29 18.20 -1.86 -3.37
C GLU A 29 17.36 -1.45 -4.58
N LEU A 30 17.99 -1.07 -5.70
CA LEU A 30 17.31 -0.75 -6.95
C LEU A 30 16.53 -1.96 -7.50
N GLN A 31 17.14 -3.15 -7.53
CA GLN A 31 16.44 -4.37 -7.92
C GLN A 31 15.24 -4.66 -7.00
N HIS A 32 15.42 -4.48 -5.69
CA HIS A 32 14.36 -4.75 -4.72
C HIS A 32 13.19 -3.75 -4.85
N LEU A 33 13.50 -2.47 -5.12
CA LEU A 33 12.51 -1.43 -5.45
C LEU A 33 11.71 -1.80 -6.70
N TRP A 34 12.42 -2.19 -7.76
CA TRP A 34 11.85 -2.60 -9.02
C TRP A 34 10.83 -3.74 -8.88
N GLU A 35 11.17 -4.76 -8.09
CA GLU A 35 10.31 -5.92 -7.87
C GLU A 35 9.07 -5.62 -7.01
N LYS A 36 9.17 -4.68 -6.05
CA LYS A 36 8.16 -4.53 -4.99
C LYS A 36 7.36 -3.24 -5.01
N ALA A 37 7.83 -2.16 -5.64
CA ALA A 37 7.20 -0.86 -5.47
C ALA A 37 5.76 -0.79 -6.01
N LEU A 38 5.45 -1.54 -7.07
CA LEU A 38 4.11 -1.56 -7.64
C LEU A 38 3.22 -2.57 -6.92
N PRO A 39 1.95 -2.22 -6.66
CA PRO A 39 0.98 -3.19 -6.18
C PRO A 39 0.65 -4.20 -7.30
N GLN A 40 0.37 -5.45 -6.90
CA GLN A 40 0.20 -6.58 -7.82
C GLN A 40 -1.27 -6.78 -8.25
N GLY A 41 -1.44 -7.44 -9.39
CA GLY A 41 -2.71 -7.94 -9.91
C GLY A 41 -3.11 -7.31 -11.25
N ASN A 42 -4.26 -7.75 -11.78
CA ASN A 42 -4.80 -7.37 -13.09
C ASN A 42 -6.16 -6.67 -12.93
N GLY A 43 -6.57 -5.89 -13.93
CA GLY A 43 -7.86 -5.18 -13.90
C GLY A 43 -7.80 -3.75 -13.34
N TRP A 44 -6.61 -3.15 -13.30
CA TRP A 44 -6.40 -1.75 -12.90
C TRP A 44 -7.32 -0.72 -13.60
N PRO A 45 -7.69 -0.86 -14.90
CA PRO A 45 -8.55 0.12 -15.56
C PRO A 45 -9.92 0.37 -14.89
N SER A 46 -10.42 -0.59 -14.10
CA SER A 46 -11.66 -0.45 -13.34
C SER A 46 -11.54 0.46 -12.10
N TYR A 47 -10.31 0.89 -11.76
CA TYR A 47 -10.00 1.59 -10.51
C TYR A 47 -9.28 2.91 -10.74
N ILE A 48 -9.54 3.59 -11.87
CA ILE A 48 -8.89 4.87 -12.22
C ILE A 48 -9.02 5.88 -11.09
N GLY A 49 -7.90 6.53 -10.78
CA GLY A 49 -7.79 7.53 -9.72
C GLY A 49 -7.67 6.95 -8.31
N MET A 50 -7.66 5.62 -8.15
CA MET A 50 -7.27 5.00 -6.89
C MET A 50 -5.79 5.17 -6.62
N GLU A 51 -5.45 5.32 -5.34
CA GLU A 51 -4.08 5.32 -4.88
C GLU A 51 -3.83 4.08 -4.03
N SER A 52 -2.62 3.54 -4.16
CA SER A 52 -2.13 2.45 -3.34
C SER A 52 -0.89 2.93 -2.61
N LEU A 53 -0.89 2.73 -1.30
CA LEU A 53 0.27 2.93 -0.44
C LEU A 53 0.82 1.55 -0.09
N LYS A 54 2.10 1.33 -0.41
CA LYS A 54 2.80 0.07 -0.19
C LYS A 54 4.08 0.29 0.59
N CYS A 55 4.24 -0.41 1.70
CA CYS A 55 5.42 -0.35 2.55
C CYS A 55 6.16 -1.69 2.56
N PHE A 56 7.47 -1.65 2.43
CA PHE A 56 8.30 -2.85 2.46
C PHE A 56 9.73 -2.51 2.90
N ARG A 57 10.44 -3.49 3.47
CA ARG A 57 11.86 -3.36 3.81
C ARG A 57 12.72 -3.51 2.55
N LEU A 58 13.75 -2.67 2.43
CA LEU A 58 14.74 -2.75 1.36
C LEU A 58 15.99 -3.51 1.80
N SER A 59 16.60 -3.05 2.88
CA SER A 59 17.81 -3.57 3.53
C SER A 59 17.65 -3.47 5.05
N ASP A 60 18.66 -3.87 5.83
CA ASP A 60 18.53 -4.07 7.28
C ASP A 60 18.03 -2.84 8.07
N ASN A 61 18.18 -1.63 7.52
CA ASN A 61 17.75 -0.39 8.15
C ASN A 61 16.96 0.56 7.24
N LYS A 62 16.54 0.13 6.03
CA LYS A 62 15.78 0.98 5.11
C LYS A 62 14.37 0.48 4.88
N ILE A 63 13.42 1.41 4.98
CA ILE A 63 12.00 1.17 4.76
C ILE A 63 11.56 2.00 3.57
N ALA A 64 10.97 1.35 2.57
CA ALA A 64 10.39 2.01 1.40
C ALA A 64 8.89 2.22 1.61
N VAL A 65 8.40 3.40 1.23
CA VAL A 65 6.98 3.73 1.10
C VAL A 65 6.72 4.14 -0.34
N SER A 66 6.15 3.21 -1.10
CA SER A 66 5.70 3.43 -2.47
C SER A 66 4.28 3.97 -2.49
N GLN A 67 4.06 5.01 -3.28
CA GLN A 67 2.76 5.58 -3.56
C GLN A 67 2.52 5.51 -5.06
N ALA A 68 1.55 4.69 -5.45
CA ALA A 68 1.11 4.51 -6.82
C ALA A 68 -0.29 5.06 -7.02
N ARG A 69 -0.57 5.62 -8.19
CA ARG A 69 -1.93 6.02 -8.59
C ARG A 69 -2.29 5.34 -9.90
N VAL A 70 -3.48 4.77 -9.95
CA VAL A 70 -4.07 4.25 -11.18
C VAL A 70 -4.47 5.44 -12.06
N THR A 71 -3.95 5.48 -13.28
CA THR A 71 -4.20 6.55 -14.23
C THR A 71 -5.13 6.07 -15.35
N ASN A 72 -5.65 7.02 -16.11
CA ASN A 72 -6.35 6.75 -17.35
C ASN A 72 -5.41 6.74 -18.57
N GLN A 73 -4.09 6.73 -18.34
CA GLN A 73 -3.12 6.72 -19.43
C GLN A 73 -3.13 5.35 -20.09
N GLU A 74 -2.85 5.36 -21.39
CA GLU A 74 -2.77 4.19 -22.24
C GLU A 74 -1.39 4.18 -22.87
N ASP A 75 -0.73 3.03 -22.87
CA ASP A 75 0.55 2.86 -23.55
C ASP A 75 0.36 2.54 -25.03
N GLU A 76 1.45 2.43 -25.78
CA GLU A 76 1.42 2.11 -27.22
C GLU A 76 0.78 0.75 -27.56
N PHE A 77 0.53 -0.11 -26.58
CA PHE A 77 -0.13 -1.42 -26.74
C PHE A 77 -1.56 -1.44 -26.20
N GLY A 78 -2.13 -0.29 -25.83
CA GLY A 78 -3.49 -0.22 -25.30
C GLY A 78 -3.61 -0.61 -23.82
N ARG A 79 -2.50 -0.80 -23.10
CA ARG A 79 -2.52 -1.18 -21.68
C ARG A 79 -2.76 0.06 -20.82
N ARG A 80 -3.70 -0.07 -19.88
CA ARG A 80 -4.11 0.99 -18.94
C ARG A 80 -3.89 0.52 -17.50
N GLY A 81 -3.58 1.44 -16.58
CA GLY A 81 -3.38 1.09 -15.18
C GLY A 81 -2.45 2.05 -14.44
N ILE A 82 -1.44 1.52 -13.75
CA ILE A 82 -0.50 2.32 -12.96
C ILE A 82 0.65 2.75 -13.87
N PHE A 83 0.88 4.05 -14.02
CA PHE A 83 1.97 4.55 -14.88
C PHE A 83 3.17 5.04 -14.09
N ARG A 84 2.98 5.38 -12.81
CA ARG A 84 4.02 5.95 -11.97
C ARG A 84 3.83 5.52 -10.52
N ALA A 85 4.94 5.21 -9.86
CA ALA A 85 5.03 5.06 -8.42
C ALA A 85 6.20 5.89 -7.90
N ARG A 86 5.91 6.72 -6.90
CA ARG A 86 6.95 7.44 -6.14
C ARG A 86 7.28 6.63 -4.90
N VAL A 87 8.56 6.35 -4.70
CA VAL A 87 9.04 5.62 -3.53
C VAL A 87 9.87 6.55 -2.66
N ASP A 88 9.42 6.74 -1.42
CA ASP A 88 10.18 7.43 -0.39
C ASP A 88 10.92 6.39 0.45
N ILE A 89 12.20 6.61 0.72
CA ILE A 89 13.04 5.67 1.45
C ILE A 89 13.50 6.33 2.75
N PHE A 90 13.27 5.61 3.85
CA PHE A 90 13.53 6.07 5.21
C PHE A 90 14.60 5.19 5.85
N THR A 91 15.62 5.82 6.41
CA THR A 91 16.67 5.19 7.22
C THR A 91 16.33 5.18 8.72
N SER A 92 15.30 5.91 9.13
CA SER A 92 14.82 5.98 10.51
C SER A 92 13.37 5.52 10.62
N VAL A 93 13.07 4.82 11.72
CA VAL A 93 11.71 4.41 12.07
C VAL A 93 10.82 5.64 12.29
N SER A 94 11.34 6.70 12.92
CA SER A 94 10.58 7.92 13.18
C SER A 94 10.09 8.60 11.90
N GLY A 95 10.93 8.71 10.87
CA GLY A 95 10.53 9.29 9.58
C GLY A 95 9.47 8.45 8.86
N TYR A 96 9.56 7.12 8.97
CA TYR A 96 8.54 6.21 8.46
C TYR A 96 7.19 6.39 9.18
N ILE A 97 7.20 6.41 10.52
CA ILE A 97 6.00 6.64 11.34
C ILE A 97 5.38 8.01 11.04
N GLU A 98 6.19 9.05 10.90
CA GLU A 98 5.72 10.39 10.53
C GLU A 98 5.04 10.38 9.16
N LYS A 99 5.62 9.71 8.16
CA LYS A 99 5.01 9.55 6.83
C LYS A 99 3.66 8.85 6.89
N LEU A 100 3.54 7.75 7.65
CA LEU A 100 2.28 7.04 7.82
C LEU A 100 1.25 7.86 8.59
N THR A 101 1.66 8.55 9.65
CA THR A 101 0.80 9.43 10.44
C THR A 101 0.28 10.58 9.59
N LYS A 102 1.11 11.15 8.72
CA LYS A 102 0.68 12.18 7.77
C LYS A 102 -0.34 11.64 6.76
N ALA A 103 -0.12 10.44 6.21
CA ALA A 103 -1.09 9.81 5.31
C ALA A 103 -2.42 9.54 6.03
N TYR A 104 -2.36 9.03 7.25
CA TYR A 104 -3.54 8.77 8.08
C TYR A 104 -4.33 10.04 8.39
N THR A 105 -3.65 11.11 8.84
CA THR A 105 -4.30 12.39 9.16
C THR A 105 -4.91 13.06 7.93
N GLN A 106 -4.27 12.95 6.76
CA GLN A 106 -4.83 13.41 5.49
C GLN A 106 -6.16 12.72 5.16
N ILE A 107 -6.28 11.42 5.41
CA ILE A 107 -7.52 10.68 5.21
C ILE A 107 -8.62 11.14 6.18
N LEU A 108 -8.28 11.32 7.46
CA LEU A 108 -9.20 11.75 8.52
C LEU A 108 -9.60 13.23 8.47
N SER A 109 -9.08 14.00 7.51
CA SER A 109 -9.51 15.38 7.28
C SER A 109 -10.99 15.46 6.86
N SER A 110 -11.56 14.37 6.34
CA SER A 110 -13.00 14.25 6.11
C SER A 110 -13.75 13.84 7.39
N ALA A 111 -14.73 14.66 7.80
CA ALA A 111 -15.49 14.45 9.04
C ALA A 111 -16.15 13.05 9.11
N ARG A 112 -16.68 12.57 7.98
CA ARG A 112 -17.34 11.26 7.82
C ARG A 112 -16.41 10.07 8.13
N LEU A 113 -15.14 10.15 7.74
CA LEU A 113 -14.18 9.06 7.97
C LEU A 113 -13.64 9.04 9.41
N ARG A 114 -13.62 10.20 10.08
CA ARG A 114 -13.12 10.33 11.45
C ARG A 114 -13.97 9.57 12.45
N GLU A 115 -15.29 9.70 12.37
CA GLU A 115 -16.22 9.05 13.31
C GLU A 115 -16.25 7.53 13.12
N SER A 116 -16.25 7.08 11.87
CA SER A 116 -16.30 5.66 11.50
C SER A 116 -15.03 4.92 11.93
N ALA A 117 -13.84 5.51 11.74
CA ALA A 117 -12.57 4.80 11.94
C ALA A 117 -12.18 4.66 13.42
N LEU A 118 -12.78 5.47 14.29
CA LEU A 118 -12.49 5.46 15.72
C LEU A 118 -13.15 4.29 16.46
N HIS A 119 -14.30 3.80 15.99
CA HIS A 119 -15.18 2.89 16.75
C HIS A 119 -15.20 1.43 16.28
N GLN A 120 -14.29 1.00 15.39
CA GLN A 120 -14.37 -0.37 14.84
C GLN A 120 -13.49 -1.41 15.56
N PRO A 121 -14.08 -2.56 15.96
CA PRO A 121 -13.35 -3.73 16.49
C PRO A 121 -12.31 -4.32 15.52
N SER A 122 -12.44 -4.05 14.22
CA SER A 122 -11.63 -4.65 13.15
C SER A 122 -10.13 -4.34 13.27
N VAL A 123 -9.76 -3.24 13.94
CA VAL A 123 -8.35 -2.88 14.18
C VAL A 123 -7.64 -3.92 15.04
N PHE A 124 -8.30 -4.43 16.09
CA PHE A 124 -7.71 -5.43 17.00
C PHE A 124 -7.48 -6.77 16.28
N GLY A 125 -8.46 -7.22 15.47
CA GLY A 125 -8.31 -8.46 14.69
C GLY A 125 -7.18 -8.39 13.67
N VAL A 126 -6.93 -7.22 13.06
CA VAL A 126 -5.77 -7.02 12.18
C VAL A 126 -4.46 -7.11 12.98
N ILE A 127 -4.39 -6.45 14.13
CA ILE A 127 -3.19 -6.46 14.99
C ILE A 127 -2.86 -7.89 15.45
N GLU A 128 -3.83 -8.64 15.95
CA GLU A 128 -3.63 -10.03 16.40
C GLU A 128 -3.08 -10.92 15.29
N GLN A 129 -3.67 -10.84 14.09
CA GLN A 129 -3.19 -11.63 12.97
C GLN A 129 -1.81 -11.19 12.50
N VAL A 130 -1.51 -9.89 12.56
CA VAL A 130 -0.17 -9.39 12.22
C VAL A 130 0.88 -9.99 13.15
N LEU A 131 0.58 -10.04 14.44
CA LEU A 131 1.46 -10.65 15.45
C LEU A 131 1.60 -12.17 15.27
N SER A 132 0.65 -12.84 14.61
CA SER A 132 0.70 -14.29 14.34
C SER A 132 1.63 -14.70 13.18
N ASN A 133 2.30 -13.74 12.53
CA ASN A 133 3.20 -13.97 11.39
C ASN A 133 2.53 -14.70 10.19
N ARG A 134 1.24 -14.49 9.97
CA ARG A 134 0.50 -14.95 8.77
C ARG A 134 0.07 -13.76 7.91
N GLN A 135 0.12 -13.92 6.58
CA GLN A 135 -0.35 -12.89 5.66
C GLN A 135 -1.83 -12.55 5.96
N VAL A 136 -2.10 -11.29 6.23
CA VAL A 136 -3.43 -10.76 6.54
C VAL A 136 -4.02 -10.17 5.27
N ILE A 137 -5.10 -10.78 4.78
CA ILE A 137 -5.86 -10.27 3.64
C ILE A 137 -7.11 -9.57 4.17
N LEU A 138 -7.24 -8.29 3.86
CA LEU A 138 -8.42 -7.49 4.17
C LEU A 138 -9.26 -7.29 2.92
N ALA A 139 -10.57 -7.44 3.04
CA ALA A 139 -11.49 -7.30 1.93
C ALA A 139 -12.66 -6.37 2.28
N SER A 140 -13.00 -5.46 1.37
CA SER A 140 -14.19 -4.61 1.46
C SER A 140 -14.82 -4.45 0.09
N PRO A 141 -16.16 -4.32 -0.03
CA PRO A 141 -16.78 -3.88 -1.26
C PRO A 141 -16.11 -2.58 -1.76
N PHE A 142 -15.73 -2.56 -3.03
CA PHE A 142 -15.23 -1.33 -3.64
C PHE A 142 -16.41 -0.59 -4.27
N ILE A 143 -16.95 0.41 -3.56
CA ILE A 143 -18.04 1.24 -4.06
C ILE A 143 -17.47 2.45 -4.81
N ASN A 144 -16.55 3.16 -4.16
CA ASN A 144 -15.86 4.32 -4.70
C ASN A 144 -14.57 4.59 -3.91
N ARG A 145 -13.81 5.59 -4.37
CA ARG A 145 -12.52 5.97 -3.76
C ARG A 145 -12.64 6.43 -2.32
N GLU A 146 -13.68 7.20 -1.98
CA GLU A 146 -13.90 7.71 -0.62
C GLU A 146 -14.16 6.58 0.36
N ASN A 147 -14.98 5.60 -0.04
CA ASN A 147 -15.20 4.40 0.76
C ASN A 147 -13.90 3.59 0.92
N TRP A 148 -13.05 3.51 -0.10
CA TRP A 148 -11.77 2.81 0.05
C TRP A 148 -10.78 3.51 0.98
N ARG A 149 -10.80 4.86 1.04
CA ARG A 149 -10.00 5.62 2.00
C ARG A 149 -10.31 5.19 3.45
N TYR A 150 -11.51 4.72 3.73
CA TYR A 150 -11.86 4.14 5.02
C TYR A 150 -11.06 2.86 5.35
N MET A 151 -10.98 1.92 4.40
CA MET A 151 -10.15 0.71 4.53
C MET A 151 -8.69 1.10 4.78
N GLU A 152 -8.17 2.06 4.02
CA GLU A 152 -6.81 2.56 4.20
C GLU A 152 -6.58 3.17 5.59
N ALA A 153 -7.54 3.93 6.11
CA ALA A 153 -7.47 4.47 7.47
C ALA A 153 -7.40 3.36 8.54
N ILE A 154 -8.17 2.28 8.38
CA ILE A 154 -8.14 1.13 9.30
C ILE A 154 -6.77 0.48 9.30
N ILE A 155 -6.20 0.22 8.12
CA ILE A 155 -4.86 -0.38 7.99
C ILE A 155 -3.81 0.51 8.65
N LEU A 156 -3.80 1.80 8.30
CA LEU A 156 -2.82 2.74 8.85
C LEU A 156 -2.96 2.86 10.37
N LYS A 157 -4.19 2.93 10.90
CA LYS A 157 -4.44 2.95 12.34
C LYS A 157 -3.93 1.68 13.01
N ALA A 158 -4.19 0.51 12.44
CA ALA A 158 -3.70 -0.76 12.97
C ALA A 158 -2.18 -0.80 13.04
N ILE A 159 -1.50 -0.40 11.97
CA ILE A 159 -0.04 -0.38 11.89
C ILE A 159 0.57 0.67 12.84
N LEU A 160 -0.03 1.85 12.96
CA LEU A 160 0.40 2.90 13.88
C LEU A 160 0.13 2.57 15.36
N SER A 161 -0.76 1.60 15.63
CA SER A 161 -1.05 1.13 16.99
C SER A 161 -0.09 0.02 17.45
N LEU A 162 0.76 -0.50 16.55
CA LEU A 162 1.77 -1.48 16.91
C LEU A 162 2.91 -0.83 17.69
N PRO A 163 3.61 -1.57 18.58
CA PRO A 163 4.85 -1.12 19.18
C PRO A 163 5.84 -0.64 18.11
N THR A 164 6.58 0.45 18.38
CA THR A 164 7.49 1.08 17.41
C THR A 164 8.62 0.15 16.96
N GLN A 165 8.96 -0.87 17.75
CA GLN A 165 9.92 -1.91 17.40
C GLN A 165 9.37 -2.90 16.36
N ILE A 166 8.04 -3.09 16.32
CA ILE A 166 7.36 -4.06 15.44
C ILE A 166 6.90 -3.37 14.16
N CYS A 167 6.40 -2.14 14.23
CA CYS A 167 5.85 -1.41 13.09
C CYS A 167 6.75 -1.42 11.83
N PRO A 168 8.07 -1.19 11.91
CA PRO A 168 9.00 -1.25 10.75
C PRO A 168 9.12 -2.61 10.06
N LEU A 169 8.72 -3.68 10.76
CA LEU A 169 8.79 -5.05 10.27
C LEU A 169 7.56 -5.42 9.44
N VAL A 170 6.48 -4.65 9.57
CA VAL A 170 5.22 -4.97 8.91
C VAL A 170 5.17 -4.32 7.54
N SER A 171 5.29 -5.15 6.50
CA SER A 171 4.97 -4.71 5.13
C SER A 171 3.46 -4.61 4.97
N LEU A 172 2.99 -3.56 4.29
CA LEU A 172 1.57 -3.36 4.03
C LEU A 172 1.31 -2.89 2.60
N THR A 173 0.14 -3.19 2.05
CA THR A 173 -0.36 -2.67 0.78
C THR A 173 -1.83 -2.31 0.94
N THR A 174 -2.16 -1.02 0.85
CA THR A 174 -3.52 -0.50 1.13
C THR A 174 -4.50 -0.74 -0.02
N PHE A 175 -4.01 -1.05 -1.22
CA PHE A 175 -4.81 -1.44 -2.36
C PHE A 175 -4.03 -2.31 -3.34
N ALA A 176 -4.43 -3.56 -3.52
CA ALA A 176 -3.91 -4.47 -4.53
C ALA A 176 -5.04 -5.25 -5.20
N LEU A 177 -4.74 -5.90 -6.32
CA LEU A 177 -5.65 -6.78 -7.06
C LEU A 177 -5.18 -8.23 -7.03
N SER A 178 -4.15 -8.54 -6.22
CA SER A 178 -3.64 -9.88 -5.96
C SER A 178 -2.90 -9.89 -4.62
N PRO A 179 -3.07 -10.92 -3.77
CA PRO A 179 -2.28 -11.08 -2.56
C PRO A 179 -0.92 -11.77 -2.81
N TYR A 180 -0.68 -12.28 -4.02
CA TYR A 180 0.53 -13.04 -4.32
C TYR A 180 1.71 -12.10 -4.56
N ARG A 181 2.84 -12.38 -3.89
CA ARG A 181 4.04 -11.51 -3.89
C ARG A 181 3.76 -10.10 -3.36
N GLU A 182 2.67 -9.96 -2.61
CA GLU A 182 2.33 -8.73 -1.92
C GLU A 182 2.87 -8.70 -0.50
N SER A 183 2.73 -7.52 0.10
CA SER A 183 2.97 -7.27 1.50
C SER A 183 2.24 -8.24 2.43
N PHE A 184 2.72 -8.27 3.66
CA PHE A 184 2.19 -9.11 4.72
C PHE A 184 0.77 -8.72 5.13
N VAL A 185 0.46 -7.42 5.20
CA VAL A 185 -0.92 -6.91 5.25
C VAL A 185 -1.31 -6.42 3.87
N VAL A 186 -2.39 -6.93 3.29
CA VAL A 186 -2.83 -6.52 1.96
C VAL A 186 -4.35 -6.33 1.94
N ALA A 187 -4.81 -5.22 1.38
CA ALA A 187 -6.23 -4.97 1.16
C ALA A 187 -6.61 -5.11 -0.32
N LEU A 188 -7.70 -5.86 -0.54
CA LEU A 188 -8.21 -6.24 -1.86
C LEU A 188 -9.70 -5.89 -1.98
N PRO A 189 -10.18 -5.47 -3.16
CA PRO A 189 -11.62 -5.40 -3.40
C PRO A 189 -12.29 -6.75 -3.09
N MET A 190 -13.48 -6.70 -2.49
CA MET A 190 -14.24 -7.92 -2.12
C MET A 190 -14.49 -8.85 -3.30
N SER A 191 -14.74 -8.29 -4.50
CA SER A 191 -14.89 -9.06 -5.73
C SER A 191 -13.66 -9.91 -6.02
N ILE A 192 -12.45 -9.36 -5.83
CA ILE A 192 -11.18 -10.07 -6.02
C ILE A 192 -10.96 -11.08 -4.89
N ALA A 193 -11.24 -10.71 -3.65
CA ALA A 193 -10.99 -11.56 -2.48
C ALA A 193 -11.84 -12.84 -2.49
N LYS A 194 -13.09 -12.76 -2.94
CA LYS A 194 -14.02 -13.91 -3.03
C LYS A 194 -13.53 -15.02 -3.96
N ASP A 195 -12.76 -14.67 -4.98
CA ASP A 195 -12.22 -15.64 -5.93
C ASP A 195 -10.94 -16.32 -5.41
N LEU A 196 -10.44 -15.92 -4.24
CA LEU A 196 -9.23 -16.49 -3.64
C LEU A 196 -9.54 -17.77 -2.88
N LYS A 197 -8.65 -18.75 -3.00
CA LYS A 197 -8.59 -19.94 -2.11
C LYS A 197 -7.85 -19.64 -0.80
N LYS A 198 -7.92 -18.41 -0.29
CA LYS A 198 -7.22 -17.95 0.93
C LYS A 198 -8.22 -17.30 1.89
N PRO A 199 -8.05 -17.46 3.22
CA PRO A 199 -8.87 -16.75 4.19
C PRO A 199 -8.62 -15.23 4.11
N PHE A 200 -9.66 -14.44 4.34
CA PHE A 200 -9.59 -12.99 4.43
C PHE A 200 -10.55 -12.46 5.51
N ILE A 201 -10.27 -11.26 6.00
CA ILE A 201 -11.11 -10.53 6.94
C ILE A 201 -11.97 -9.54 6.15
N THR A 202 -13.29 -9.62 6.33
CA THR A 202 -14.22 -8.61 5.80
C THR A 202 -14.21 -7.35 6.68
N VAL A 203 -14.06 -6.20 6.06
CA VAL A 203 -14.13 -4.89 6.71
C VAL A 203 -15.29 -4.11 6.10
N GLY A 204 -16.15 -3.51 6.94
CA GLY A 204 -17.21 -2.59 6.49
C GLY A 204 -18.57 -3.22 6.16
N GLY A 205 -19.03 -4.24 6.89
CA GLY A 205 -20.33 -4.90 6.67
C GLY A 205 -21.60 -4.15 7.13
N HIS A 206 -21.47 -2.91 7.60
CA HIS A 206 -22.60 -2.08 8.05
C HIS A 206 -22.44 -0.66 7.51
N ILE A 207 -22.77 -0.45 6.24
CA ILE A 207 -23.05 0.89 5.69
C ILE A 207 -24.37 0.79 4.95
#